data_AF-A0A847BSI6-F1
#
_entry.id   AF-A0A847BSI6-F1
#
_cell.length_a   1.000
_cell.length_b   1.000
_cell.length_c   1.000
_cell.angle_alpha   90.00
_cell.angle_beta   90.00
_cell.angle_gamma   90.00
#
_symmetry.space_group_name_H-M   'P 1'
#
loop_
_entity.id
_entity.type
_entity.pdbx_description
1 polymer ?
#
loop_
_entity_poly.entity_id
_entity_poly.type
_entity_poly.pdbx_seq_one_letter_code
_entity_poly.pdbx_strand_id
1 'polypeptide(L)'
;MNSSFELLKALKDAGFDATKRDAYWWPKSGTFETVVGAILTQQTKWERVEMALMELDKHKLLELETLAKADPQTVSLLIKVCGFYTQKSNRIINISRAILNDFNSFDTFCEEVSRDWLLSQKGVGPESADAILCYACK
;
A
#
# COMPACT_ATOMS: atom_id res chain seq x y z
N MET A 1 -31.33 5.93 -1.94
CA MET A 1 -30.29 4.96 -2.33
C MET A 1 -30.41 3.78 -1.40
N ASN A 2 -30.89 2.65 -1.91
CA ASN A 2 -31.22 1.46 -1.11
C ASN A 2 -30.27 0.27 -1.42
N SER A 3 -29.29 0.44 -2.31
CA SER A 3 -28.27 -0.57 -2.62
C SER A 3 -26.94 0.06 -3.04
N SER A 4 -25.85 -0.73 -2.96
CA SER A 4 -24.53 -0.34 -3.46
C SER A 4 -24.52 -0.09 -4.97
N PHE A 5 -25.35 -0.81 -5.72
CA PHE A 5 -25.51 -0.62 -7.16
C PHE A 5 -26.08 0.76 -7.50
N GLU A 6 -27.13 1.19 -6.79
CA GLU A 6 -27.70 2.53 -6.99
C GLU A 6 -26.71 3.65 -6.64
N LEU A 7 -25.94 3.46 -5.55
CA LEU A 7 -24.90 4.41 -5.17
C LEU A 7 -23.80 4.50 -6.24
N LEU A 8 -23.33 3.36 -6.75
CA LEU A 8 -22.34 3.34 -7.82
C LEU A 8 -22.84 4.08 -9.06
N LYS A 9 -24.09 3.84 -9.47
CA LYS A 9 -24.68 4.55 -10.60
C LYS A 9 -24.75 6.06 -10.35
N ALA A 10 -25.21 6.47 -9.18
CA ALA A 10 -25.29 7.89 -8.82
C ALA A 10 -23.90 8.56 -8.81
N LEU A 11 -22.86 7.88 -8.34
CA LEU A 11 -21.48 8.39 -8.36
C LEU A 11 -20.95 8.54 -9.80
N LYS A 12 -21.23 7.56 -10.67
CA LYS A 12 -20.87 7.64 -12.10
C LYS A 12 -21.60 8.77 -12.83
N ASP A 13 -22.91 8.88 -12.61
CA ASP A 13 -23.72 9.94 -13.22
C ASP A 13 -23.27 11.34 -12.76
N ALA A 14 -22.71 11.45 -11.55
CA ALA A 14 -22.10 12.68 -11.03
C ALA A 14 -20.63 12.89 -11.47
N GLY A 15 -20.07 12.00 -12.30
CA GLY A 15 -18.73 12.11 -12.87
C GLY A 15 -17.58 11.72 -11.94
N PHE A 16 -17.84 10.99 -10.85
CA PHE A 16 -16.78 10.54 -9.93
C PHE A 16 -15.91 9.40 -10.49
N ASP A 17 -16.31 8.79 -11.61
CA ASP A 17 -15.50 7.84 -12.37
C ASP A 17 -14.53 8.51 -13.35
N ALA A 18 -14.68 9.81 -13.59
CA ALA A 18 -13.73 10.60 -14.39
C ALA A 18 -12.44 10.84 -13.60
N THR A 19 -11.60 9.81 -13.52
CA THR A 19 -10.30 9.88 -12.85
C THR A 19 -9.28 10.65 -13.71
N LYS A 20 -8.62 11.65 -13.10
CA LYS A 20 -7.37 12.25 -13.63
C LYS A 20 -6.12 11.43 -13.26
N ARG A 21 -6.30 10.34 -12.52
CA ARG A 21 -5.27 9.42 -12.04
C ARG A 21 -5.28 8.17 -12.91
N ASP A 22 -4.49 7.17 -12.52
CA ASP A 22 -4.39 5.88 -13.19
C ASP A 22 -5.77 5.19 -13.35
N ALA A 23 -5.84 4.22 -14.28
CA ALA A 23 -7.07 3.51 -14.63
C ALA A 23 -7.78 2.85 -13.43
N TYR A 24 -7.02 2.47 -12.39
CA TYR A 24 -7.52 1.88 -11.15
C TYR A 24 -7.58 2.88 -9.98
N TRP A 25 -7.56 4.18 -10.26
CA TRP A 25 -7.58 5.31 -9.31
C TRP A 25 -6.35 5.46 -8.41
N TRP A 26 -5.78 4.35 -7.92
CA TRP A 26 -4.57 4.36 -7.09
C TRP A 26 -3.30 4.46 -7.97
N PRO A 27 -2.42 5.45 -7.74
CA PRO A 27 -1.19 5.60 -8.51
C PRO A 27 -0.29 4.37 -8.42
N LYS A 28 0.21 3.85 -9.55
CA LYS A 28 1.05 2.64 -9.61
C LYS A 28 0.34 1.38 -9.08
N SER A 29 -0.97 1.28 -9.27
CA SER A 29 -1.72 0.03 -9.00
C SER A 29 -1.04 -1.18 -9.66
N GLY A 30 -1.03 -2.31 -8.96
CA GLY A 30 -0.39 -3.54 -9.43
C GLY A 30 1.12 -3.65 -9.12
N THR A 31 1.68 -2.74 -8.32
CA THR A 31 3.10 -2.77 -7.93
C THR A 31 3.29 -2.87 -6.42
N PHE A 32 4.50 -3.23 -5.99
CA PHE A 32 4.85 -3.27 -4.56
C PHE A 32 4.76 -1.90 -3.87
N GLU A 33 4.95 -0.81 -4.61
CA GLU A 33 4.74 0.55 -4.10
C GLU A 33 3.33 0.74 -3.53
N THR A 34 2.32 0.08 -4.11
CA THR A 34 0.95 0.14 -3.60
C THR A 34 0.81 -0.48 -2.21
N VAL A 35 1.55 -1.55 -1.92
CA VAL A 35 1.60 -2.16 -0.57
C VAL A 35 2.17 -1.17 0.44
N VAL A 36 3.26 -0.49 0.07
CA VAL A 36 3.89 0.53 0.91
C VAL A 36 2.93 1.71 1.13
N GLY A 37 2.28 2.20 0.07
CA GLY A 37 1.30 3.27 0.13
C GLY A 37 0.11 2.95 1.04
N ALA A 38 -0.41 1.72 0.98
CA ALA A 38 -1.53 1.26 1.81
C ALA A 38 -1.18 1.23 3.31
N ILE A 39 0.09 1.02 3.67
CA ILE A 39 0.55 1.13 5.07
C ILE A 39 0.77 2.60 5.43
N LEU A 40 1.38 3.39 4.53
CA LEU A 40 1.68 4.78 4.78
C LEU A 40 0.41 5.62 4.98
N THR A 41 -0.67 5.33 4.25
CA THR A 41 -1.95 6.09 4.29
C THR A 41 -2.66 6.07 5.64
N GLN A 42 -2.36 5.11 6.51
CA GLN A 42 -2.97 5.02 7.84
C GLN A 42 -2.72 6.30 8.65
N GLN A 43 -3.77 7.01 9.04
CA GLN A 43 -3.70 8.27 9.81
C GLN A 43 -2.77 9.33 9.19
N THR A 44 -2.72 9.43 7.86
CA THR A 44 -2.04 10.53 7.16
C THR A 44 -2.86 11.01 5.98
N LYS A 45 -2.53 12.19 5.47
CA LYS A 45 -3.08 12.68 4.20
C LYS A 45 -2.29 12.10 3.02
N TRP A 46 -2.96 11.87 1.89
CA TRP A 46 -2.37 11.28 0.69
C TRP A 46 -1.18 12.08 0.15
N GLU A 47 -1.23 13.41 0.21
CA GLU A 47 -0.15 14.27 -0.29
C GLU A 47 1.18 14.02 0.47
N ARG A 48 1.09 13.64 1.75
CA ARG A 48 2.27 13.26 2.55
C ARG A 48 2.76 11.86 2.20
N VAL A 49 1.87 10.96 1.80
CA VAL A 49 2.23 9.63 1.30
C VAL A 49 3.00 9.77 -0.01
N GLU A 50 2.50 10.59 -0.95
CA GLU A 50 3.17 10.86 -2.23
C GLU A 50 4.58 11.40 -2.01
N MET A 51 4.76 12.38 -1.10
CA MET A 51 6.08 12.88 -0.74
C MET A 51 7.01 11.79 -0.18
N ALA A 52 6.50 10.89 0.66
CA ALA A 52 7.30 9.81 1.25
C ALA A 52 7.65 8.72 0.21
N LEU A 53 6.72 8.36 -0.67
CA LEU A 53 6.97 7.41 -1.77
C LEU A 53 8.02 7.97 -2.72
N MET A 54 7.91 9.24 -3.12
CA MET A 54 8.94 9.91 -3.93
C MET A 54 10.31 9.89 -3.26
N GLU A 55 10.37 10.04 -1.93
CA GLU A 55 11.64 10.04 -1.21
C GLU A 55 12.24 8.64 -1.09
N LEU A 56 11.41 7.60 -0.91
CA LEU A 56 11.84 6.20 -0.96
C LEU A 56 12.35 5.80 -2.35
N ASP A 57 11.65 6.24 -3.41
CA ASP A 57 12.02 5.97 -4.81
C ASP A 57 13.41 6.53 -5.15
N LYS A 58 13.67 7.79 -4.78
CA LYS A 58 15.00 8.42 -4.95
C LYS A 58 16.13 7.63 -4.29
N HIS A 59 15.83 6.92 -3.21
CA HIS A 59 16.77 6.07 -2.47
C HIS A 59 16.75 4.60 -2.92
N LYS A 60 15.95 4.25 -3.95
CA LYS A 60 15.77 2.88 -4.47
C LYS A 60 15.22 1.91 -3.42
N LEU A 61 14.35 2.42 -2.54
CA LEU A 61 13.71 1.70 -1.44
C LEU A 61 12.21 1.48 -1.67
N LEU A 62 11.80 1.23 -2.92
CA LEU A 62 10.42 0.85 -3.28
C LEU A 62 10.32 -0.55 -3.90
N GLU A 63 11.38 -1.33 -3.83
CA GLU A 63 11.37 -2.73 -4.25
C GLU A 63 11.28 -3.66 -3.03
N LEU A 64 10.64 -4.81 -3.21
CA LEU A 64 10.41 -5.78 -2.15
C LEU A 64 11.71 -6.21 -1.45
N GLU A 65 12.72 -6.58 -2.24
CA GLU A 65 14.00 -7.06 -1.76
C GLU A 65 14.83 -5.97 -1.09
N THR A 66 14.72 -4.73 -1.57
CA THR A 66 15.49 -3.61 -1.01
C THR A 66 14.90 -3.18 0.33
N LEU A 67 13.57 -3.10 0.45
CA LEU A 67 12.90 -2.80 1.72
C LEU A 67 13.06 -3.91 2.76
N ALA A 68 13.00 -5.18 2.36
CA ALA A 68 13.22 -6.30 3.29
C ALA A 68 14.61 -6.26 3.97
N LYS A 69 15.61 -5.72 3.26
CA LYS A 69 17.00 -5.58 3.74
C LYS A 69 17.31 -4.21 4.35
N ALA A 70 16.39 -3.25 4.24
CA ALA A 70 16.61 -1.89 4.69
C ALA A 70 16.73 -1.78 6.21
N ASP A 71 17.48 -0.77 6.64
CA ASP A 71 17.55 -0.36 8.03
C ASP A 71 16.27 0.42 8.42
N PRO A 72 15.55 0.01 9.49
CA PRO A 72 14.32 0.67 9.92
C PRO A 72 14.46 2.16 10.22
N GLN A 73 15.63 2.61 10.68
CA GLN A 73 15.91 4.00 11.02
C GLN A 73 16.05 4.83 9.74
N THR A 74 16.72 4.28 8.71
CA THR A 74 16.78 4.91 7.38
C THR A 74 15.37 5.10 6.80
N VAL A 75 14.57 4.03 6.72
CA VAL A 75 13.19 4.12 6.20
C VAL A 75 12.35 5.10 7.03
N SER A 76 12.48 5.04 8.36
CA SER A 76 11.80 5.93 9.31
C SER A 76 12.09 7.42 9.05
N LEU A 77 13.32 7.78 8.67
CA LEU A 77 13.68 9.16 8.34
C LEU A 77 13.03 9.63 7.04
N LEU A 78 13.02 8.80 6.01
CA LEU A 78 12.47 9.12 4.69
C LEU A 78 10.95 9.31 4.74
N ILE A 79 10.26 8.52 5.58
CA ILE A 79 8.79 8.58 5.71
C ILE A 79 8.31 9.46 6.87
N LYS A 80 9.19 10.25 7.49
CA LYS A 80 8.89 11.04 8.70
C LYS A 80 7.65 11.92 8.57
N VAL A 81 7.41 12.44 7.36
CA VAL A 81 6.26 13.30 7.03
C VAL A 81 4.90 12.62 7.23
N CYS A 82 4.84 11.29 7.19
CA CYS A 82 3.60 10.51 7.31
C CYS A 82 3.10 10.31 8.74
N GLY A 83 3.83 10.77 9.77
CA GLY A 83 3.51 10.49 11.18
C GLY A 83 3.58 9.00 11.54
N PHE A 84 3.72 8.67 12.82
CA PHE A 84 3.93 7.28 13.29
C PHE A 84 5.05 6.54 12.54
N TYR A 85 6.01 7.29 12.02
CA TYR A 85 6.97 6.84 11.00
C TYR A 85 7.86 5.70 11.50
N THR A 86 8.20 5.65 12.80
CA THR A 86 8.92 4.52 13.39
C THR A 86 8.10 3.23 13.37
N GLN A 87 6.78 3.31 13.61
CA GLN A 87 5.93 2.12 13.54
C GLN A 87 5.72 1.70 12.08
N LYS A 88 5.46 2.67 11.20
CA LYS A 88 5.26 2.41 9.77
C LYS A 88 6.51 1.81 9.11
N SER A 89 7.72 2.30 9.44
CA SER A 89 8.95 1.74 8.87
C SER A 89 9.14 0.28 9.25
N ASN A 90 8.95 -0.06 10.53
CA ASN A 90 9.00 -1.45 10.99
C ASN A 90 7.94 -2.32 10.31
N ARG A 91 6.71 -1.81 10.13
CA ARG A 91 5.63 -2.55 9.44
C ARG A 91 5.97 -2.84 7.98
N ILE A 92 6.44 -1.83 7.25
CA ILE A 92 6.84 -1.97 5.83
C ILE A 92 7.95 -3.01 5.69
N ILE A 93 8.99 -2.94 6.53
CA ILE A 93 10.10 -3.91 6.48
C ILE A 93 9.63 -5.31 6.86
N ASN A 94 8.80 -5.44 7.90
CA ASN A 94 8.31 -6.73 8.35
C ASN A 94 7.42 -7.41 7.30
N ILE A 95 6.49 -6.69 6.68
CA ILE A 95 5.66 -7.26 5.60
C ILE A 95 6.52 -7.61 4.39
N SER A 96 7.53 -6.81 4.05
CA SER A 96 8.46 -7.12 2.96
C SER A 96 9.19 -8.45 3.21
N ARG A 97 9.66 -8.66 4.44
CA ARG A 97 10.30 -9.92 4.86
C ARG A 97 9.31 -11.09 4.85
N ALA A 98 8.10 -10.89 5.36
CA ALA A 98 7.08 -11.93 5.38
C ALA A 98 6.69 -12.37 3.97
N ILE A 99 6.53 -11.42 3.04
CA ILE A 99 6.27 -11.69 1.63
C ILE A 99 7.39 -12.55 1.02
N LEU A 100 8.66 -12.18 1.22
CA LEU A 100 9.78 -12.97 0.70
C LEU A 100 9.88 -14.36 1.33
N ASN A 101 9.57 -14.50 2.63
CA ASN A 101 9.65 -15.77 3.32
C ASN A 101 8.55 -16.75 2.86
N ASP A 102 7.33 -16.25 2.70
CA ASP A 102 6.15 -17.11 2.47
C ASP A 102 5.82 -17.28 0.98
N PHE A 103 6.15 -16.30 0.13
CA PHE A 103 5.80 -16.28 -1.30
C PHE A 103 7.01 -16.14 -2.24
N ASN A 104 8.22 -15.88 -1.72
CA ASN A 104 9.47 -15.71 -2.47
C ASN A 104 9.56 -14.50 -3.42
N SER A 105 8.46 -14.04 -4.02
CA SER A 105 8.41 -12.85 -4.89
C SER A 105 7.09 -12.08 -4.73
N PHE A 106 7.07 -10.85 -5.23
CA PHE A 106 5.85 -10.02 -5.24
C PHE A 106 4.77 -10.61 -6.17
N ASP A 107 5.15 -11.20 -7.30
CA ASP A 107 4.19 -11.79 -8.24
C ASP A 107 3.45 -12.97 -7.62
N THR A 108 4.17 -13.93 -7.02
CA THR A 108 3.55 -15.07 -6.31
C THR A 108 2.68 -14.58 -5.16
N PHE A 109 3.12 -13.56 -4.42
CA PHE A 109 2.31 -12.94 -3.38
C PHE A 109 0.98 -12.42 -3.94
N CYS A 110 0.99 -11.70 -5.06
CA CYS A 110 -0.24 -11.19 -5.67
C CYS A 110 -1.19 -12.29 -6.16
N GLU A 111 -0.68 -13.46 -6.53
CA GLU A 111 -1.48 -14.61 -6.97
C GLU A 111 -2.06 -15.42 -5.80
N GLU A 112 -1.33 -15.55 -4.70
CA GLU A 112 -1.64 -16.52 -3.64
C GLU A 112 -2.05 -15.90 -2.30
N VAL A 113 -1.84 -14.60 -2.09
CA VAL A 113 -2.11 -13.97 -0.78
C VAL A 113 -3.59 -14.06 -0.42
N SER A 114 -3.83 -14.46 0.83
CA SER A 114 -5.17 -14.39 1.43
C SER A 114 -5.33 -13.17 2.32
N ARG A 115 -6.57 -12.72 2.47
CA ARG A 115 -6.92 -11.67 3.43
C ARG A 115 -6.52 -12.03 4.86
N ASP A 116 -6.70 -13.28 5.25
CA ASP A 116 -6.34 -13.76 6.58
C ASP A 116 -4.82 -13.72 6.81
N TRP A 117 -4.03 -14.05 5.80
CA TRP A 117 -2.57 -13.89 5.86
C TRP A 117 -2.19 -12.43 6.08
N LEU A 118 -2.80 -11.49 5.35
CA LEU A 118 -2.56 -10.05 5.53
C LEU A 118 -2.92 -9.58 6.94
N LEU A 119 -4.08 -10.00 7.46
CA LEU A 119 -4.53 -9.64 8.81
C LEU A 119 -3.66 -10.23 9.92
N SER A 120 -2.95 -11.34 9.64
CA SER A 120 -1.98 -11.90 10.58
C SER A 120 -0.70 -11.06 10.69
N GLN A 121 -0.42 -10.19 9.71
CA GLN A 121 0.76 -9.33 9.71
C GLN A 121 0.60 -8.18 10.71
N LYS A 122 1.56 -8.06 11.63
CA LYS A 122 1.52 -7.04 12.68
C LYS A 122 1.45 -5.63 12.07
N GLY A 123 0.32 -4.95 12.31
CA GLY A 123 0.10 -3.56 11.88
C GLY A 123 -0.62 -3.40 10.54
N VAL A 124 -1.05 -4.50 9.93
CA VAL A 124 -2.01 -4.51 8.82
C VAL A 124 -3.40 -4.72 9.42
N GLY A 125 -4.27 -3.72 9.26
CA GLY A 125 -5.68 -3.82 9.64
C GLY A 125 -6.58 -4.13 8.44
N PRO A 126 -7.90 -4.29 8.66
CA PRO A 126 -8.87 -4.58 7.59
C PRO A 126 -8.76 -3.63 6.39
N GLU A 127 -8.68 -2.32 6.64
CA GLU A 127 -8.58 -1.31 5.58
C GLU A 127 -7.33 -1.49 4.71
N SER A 128 -6.16 -1.66 5.33
CA SER A 128 -4.91 -1.86 4.56
C SER A 128 -4.87 -3.23 3.88
N ALA A 129 -5.40 -4.27 4.50
CA ALA A 129 -5.50 -5.59 3.88
C ALA A 129 -6.36 -5.52 2.60
N ASP A 130 -7.55 -4.91 2.70
CA ASP A 130 -8.47 -4.79 1.57
C ASP A 130 -7.91 -3.84 0.49
N ALA A 131 -7.20 -2.77 0.87
CA ALA A 131 -6.52 -1.90 -0.08
C ALA A 131 -5.37 -2.62 -0.82
N ILE A 132 -4.58 -3.44 -0.14
CA ILE A 132 -3.52 -4.26 -0.76
C ILE A 132 -4.14 -5.23 -1.76
N LEU A 133 -5.17 -5.97 -1.35
CA LEU A 133 -5.85 -6.94 -2.23
C LEU A 133 -6.49 -6.28 -3.45
N CYS A 134 -7.07 -5.08 -3.28
CA CYS A 134 -7.79 -4.38 -4.35
C CYS A 134 -6.87 -3.64 -5.33
N TYR A 135 -5.80 -3.01 -4.83
CA TYR A 135 -4.96 -2.11 -5.63
C TYR A 135 -3.58 -2.66 -5.94
N ALA A 136 -3.01 -3.57 -5.13
CA ALA A 136 -1.70 -4.17 -5.37
C ALA A 136 -1.82 -5.54 -6.04
N CYS A 137 -2.72 -6.39 -5.53
CA CYS A 137 -3.05 -7.68 -6.11
C CYS A 137 -4.11 -7.50 -7.20
N LYS A 138 -4.06 -8.31 -8.26
CA LYS A 138 -5.00 -8.21 -9.39
C LYS A 138 -6.36 -8.78 -9.04
#